data_AF-A0A660TRL3-F1
#
_entry.id   AF-A0A660TRL3-F1
#
_cell.length_a   1.000
_cell.length_b   1.000
_cell.length_c   1.000
_cell.angle_alpha   90.00
_cell.angle_beta   90.00
_cell.angle_gamma   90.00
#
_symmetry.space_group_name_H-M   'P 1'
#
loop_
_entity.id
_entity.type
_entity.pdbx_description
1 polymer ?
#
loop_
_entity_poly.entity_id
_entity_poly.type
_entity_poly.pdbx_seq_one_letter_code
_entity_poly.pdbx_strand_id
1 'polypeptide(L)'
;MYDRVKRFCRENSIDFGWDDQFTKFKENSRALWISLLLAIFLEYVILVASFNSFTRPIIVMGMVVLSLGGILLILLIMGSSININSFMSIIVLIGLLVNNGIMLFLEYTRRDVKSESDIIEASVIRLKPIMITTLSTILALIPGLFTSNRVQISLSLTIIFGLLYSTSITLLFLPVFYRIFYTKKNPA
;
A
#
# COMPACT_ATOMS: atom_id res chain seq x y z
N MET A 1 2.11 49.87 18.94
CA MET A 1 0.74 49.38 19.24
C MET A 1 0.66 47.86 19.10
N TYR A 2 1.22 47.29 18.02
CA TYR A 2 1.38 45.86 17.76
C TYR A 2 2.11 45.08 18.89
N ASP A 3 3.20 45.63 19.43
CA ASP A 3 3.98 44.96 20.51
C ASP A 3 3.29 44.91 21.88
N ARG A 4 2.21 45.67 22.07
CA ARG A 4 1.43 45.67 23.30
C ARG A 4 0.38 44.55 23.28
N VAL A 5 -0.17 44.25 22.10
CA VAL A 5 -1.11 43.14 21.88
C VAL A 5 -0.41 41.79 22.02
N LYS A 6 0.82 41.65 21.51
CA LYS A 6 1.60 40.40 21.58
C LYS A 6 1.97 39.99 23.02
N ARG A 7 2.21 40.97 23.90
CA ARG A 7 2.46 40.72 25.34
C ARG A 7 1.19 40.26 26.06
N PHE A 8 0.04 40.86 25.75
CA PHE A 8 -1.25 40.49 26.33
C PHE A 8 -1.74 39.09 25.89
N CYS A 9 -1.44 38.67 24.65
CA CYS A 9 -1.75 37.31 24.17
C CYS A 9 -0.87 36.23 24.82
N ARG A 10 0.41 36.51 25.08
CA ARG A 10 1.33 35.58 25.76
C ARG A 10 0.96 35.34 27.23
N GLU A 11 0.28 36.29 27.85
CA GLU A 11 -0.13 36.23 29.26
C GLU A 11 -1.48 35.50 29.47
N ASN A 12 -2.34 35.44 28.44
CA ASN A 12 -3.69 34.85 28.53
C ASN A 12 -3.87 33.50 27.80
N SER A 13 -2.81 32.88 27.25
CA SER A 13 -2.91 31.60 26.52
C SER A 13 -4.01 31.55 25.45
N ILE A 14 -4.38 32.70 24.87
CA ILE A 14 -5.26 32.76 23.71
C ILE A 14 -4.37 32.72 22.48
N ASP A 15 -3.93 31.51 22.16
CA ASP A 15 -3.17 31.21 20.97
C ASP A 15 -4.15 31.18 19.78
N PHE A 16 -3.85 31.92 18.71
CA PHE A 16 -4.65 31.86 17.49
C PHE A 16 -4.36 30.50 16.84
N GLY A 17 -5.13 29.48 17.22
CA GLY A 17 -4.98 28.09 16.75
C GLY A 17 -5.08 27.88 15.23
N TRP A 18 -5.31 28.94 14.46
CA TRP A 18 -5.17 28.91 13.01
C TRP A 18 -3.70 28.77 12.58
N ASP A 19 -2.77 29.55 13.13
CA ASP A 19 -1.37 29.52 12.70
C ASP A 19 -0.69 28.19 13.09
N ASP A 20 -1.00 27.69 14.30
CA ASP A 20 -0.55 26.38 14.81
C ASP A 20 -1.12 25.18 14.03
N GLN A 21 -2.38 25.22 13.58
CA GLN A 21 -2.93 24.13 12.74
C GLN A 21 -2.36 24.11 11.33
N PHE A 22 -2.02 25.27 10.74
CA PHE A 22 -1.36 25.32 9.41
C PHE A 22 0.10 24.89 9.46
N THR A 23 0.86 25.25 10.50
CA THR A 23 2.22 24.71 10.71
C THR A 23 2.20 23.22 11.01
N LYS A 24 1.30 22.74 11.89
CA LYS A 24 1.11 21.30 12.13
C LYS A 24 0.71 20.53 10.87
N PHE A 25 -0.13 21.11 10.01
CA PHE A 25 -0.47 20.50 8.73
C PHE A 25 0.75 20.38 7.80
N LYS A 26 1.55 21.45 7.65
CA LYS A 26 2.78 21.41 6.83
C LYS A 26 3.82 20.43 7.35
N GLU A 27 4.05 20.41 8.67
CA GLU A 27 4.99 19.48 9.30
C GLU A 27 4.52 18.04 9.16
N ASN A 28 3.24 17.78 9.41
CA ASN A 28 2.66 16.45 9.23
C ASN A 28 2.72 16.01 7.77
N SER A 29 2.42 16.88 6.79
CA SER A 29 2.52 16.53 5.38
C SER A 29 3.94 16.12 4.98
N ARG A 30 4.97 16.83 5.45
CA ARG A 30 6.36 16.45 5.19
C ARG A 30 6.70 15.10 5.83
N ALA A 31 6.25 14.87 7.07
CA ALA A 31 6.46 13.60 7.76
C ALA A 31 5.80 12.43 7.01
N LEU A 32 4.58 12.60 6.49
CA LEU A 32 3.89 11.56 5.70
C LEU A 32 4.67 11.15 4.45
N TRP A 33 5.17 12.13 3.68
CA TRP A 33 5.96 11.85 2.48
C TRP A 33 7.26 11.11 2.81
N ILE A 34 7.94 11.50 3.89
CA ILE A 34 9.15 10.80 4.37
C ILE A 34 8.79 9.37 4.78
N SER A 35 7.71 9.16 5.53
CA SER A 35 7.25 7.84 5.95
C SER A 35 6.89 6.94 4.77
N LEU A 36 6.26 7.49 3.73
CA LEU A 36 5.92 6.74 2.52
C LEU A 36 7.18 6.30 1.76
N LEU A 37 8.14 7.21 1.55
CA LEU A 37 9.42 6.89 0.91
C LEU A 37 10.21 5.87 1.72
N LEU A 38 10.22 6.03 3.05
CA LEU A 38 10.88 5.12 3.96
C LEU A 38 10.24 3.72 3.91
N ALA A 39 8.90 3.64 3.92
CA ALA A 39 8.19 2.37 3.78
C ALA A 39 8.56 1.64 2.48
N ILE A 40 8.51 2.35 1.34
CA ILE A 40 8.90 1.79 0.03
C ILE A 40 10.36 1.32 0.03
N PHE A 41 11.26 2.09 0.65
CA PHE A 41 12.66 1.73 0.76
C PHE A 41 12.89 0.48 1.62
N LEU A 42 12.26 0.40 2.80
CA LEU A 42 12.35 -0.79 3.66
C LEU A 42 11.77 -2.03 2.98
N GLU A 43 10.65 -1.91 2.29
CA GLU A 43 10.05 -2.99 1.50
C GLU A 43 11.00 -3.48 0.41
N TYR A 44 11.69 -2.58 -0.28
CA TYR A 44 12.72 -2.97 -1.25
C TYR A 44 13.85 -3.79 -0.60
N VAL A 45 14.34 -3.37 0.57
CA VAL A 45 15.38 -4.11 1.30
C VAL A 45 14.90 -5.51 1.69
N ILE A 46 13.65 -5.62 2.17
CA ILE A 46 13.03 -6.91 2.51
C ILE A 46 12.92 -7.80 1.27
N LEU A 47 12.55 -7.24 0.12
CA LEU A 47 12.48 -7.97 -1.16
C LEU A 47 13.85 -8.48 -1.60
N VAL A 48 14.88 -7.64 -1.53
CA VAL A 48 16.26 -8.04 -1.87
C VAL A 48 16.71 -9.19 -0.98
N ALA A 49 16.44 -9.10 0.33
CA ALA A 49 16.75 -10.15 1.29
C ALA A 49 15.98 -11.46 1.00
N SER A 50 14.72 -11.36 0.60
CA SER A 50 13.85 -12.51 0.32
C SER A 50 14.24 -13.26 -0.97
N PHE A 51 14.65 -12.53 -2.01
CA PHE A 51 15.00 -13.12 -3.30
C PHE A 51 16.49 -13.41 -3.48
N ASN A 52 17.33 -12.95 -2.54
CA ASN A 52 18.79 -12.98 -2.65
C ASN A 52 19.30 -12.42 -3.99
N SER A 53 18.61 -11.38 -4.50
CA SER A 53 18.86 -10.78 -5.81
C SER A 53 18.33 -9.34 -5.86
N PHE A 54 19.06 -8.45 -6.51
CA PHE A 54 18.69 -7.02 -6.63
C PHE A 54 17.72 -6.73 -7.78
N THR A 55 17.67 -7.60 -8.80
CA THR A 55 16.89 -7.38 -10.02
C THR A 55 15.46 -7.92 -9.93
N ARG A 56 15.28 -9.08 -9.29
CA ARG A 56 13.97 -9.73 -9.11
C ARG A 56 12.95 -8.86 -8.34
N PRO A 57 13.33 -8.14 -7.26
CA PRO A 57 12.46 -7.20 -6.55
C PRO A 57 11.78 -6.14 -7.42
N ILE A 58 12.40 -5.74 -8.53
CA ILE A 58 11.91 -4.65 -9.38
C ILE A 58 10.52 -4.98 -9.96
N ILE A 59 10.26 -6.26 -10.24
CA ILE A 59 8.95 -6.71 -10.76
C ILE A 59 7.86 -6.49 -9.70
N VAL A 60 8.14 -6.84 -8.44
CA VAL A 60 7.21 -6.63 -7.32
C VAL A 60 7.03 -5.14 -7.03
N MET A 61 8.10 -4.33 -7.13
CA MET A 61 8.01 -2.88 -6.97
C MET A 61 7.13 -2.23 -8.05
N GLY A 62 7.16 -2.73 -9.29
CA GLY A 62 6.25 -2.28 -10.35
C GLY A 62 4.78 -2.49 -9.98
N MET A 63 4.45 -3.64 -9.39
CA MET A 63 3.11 -3.95 -8.88
C MET A 63 2.69 -2.98 -7.75
N VAL A 64 3.61 -2.61 -6.86
CA VAL A 64 3.35 -1.62 -5.79
C VAL A 64 2.95 -0.28 -6.40
N VAL A 65 3.71 0.22 -7.38
CA VAL A 65 3.43 1.52 -8.03
C VAL A 65 2.07 1.49 -8.75
N LEU A 66 1.76 0.42 -9.48
CA LEU A 66 0.44 0.26 -10.10
C LEU A 66 -0.68 0.22 -9.06
N SER A 67 -0.47 -0.51 -7.96
CA SER A 67 -1.47 -0.62 -6.89
C SER A 67 -1.73 0.73 -6.22
N LEU A 68 -0.69 1.52 -5.95
CA LEU A 68 -0.82 2.87 -5.41
C LEU A 68 -1.67 3.77 -6.32
N GLY A 69 -1.46 3.69 -7.63
CA GLY A 69 -2.27 4.44 -8.60
C GLY A 69 -3.76 4.11 -8.51
N GLY A 70 -4.12 2.84 -8.41
CA GLY A 70 -5.53 2.46 -8.28
C GLY A 70 -6.14 2.69 -6.90
N ILE A 71 -5.36 2.60 -5.82
CA ILE A 71 -5.82 2.99 -4.48
C ILE A 71 -6.19 4.48 -4.47
N LEU A 72 -5.35 5.34 -5.06
CA LEU A 72 -5.65 6.77 -5.18
C LEU A 72 -6.91 7.01 -6.02
N LEU A 73 -7.09 6.27 -7.12
CA LEU A 73 -8.27 6.36 -7.97
C LEU A 73 -9.55 5.93 -7.23
N ILE A 74 -9.48 4.88 -6.42
CA ILE A 74 -10.58 4.43 -5.54
C ILE A 74 -10.93 5.48 -4.51
N LEU A 75 -9.93 6.13 -3.90
CA LEU A 75 -10.17 7.21 -2.94
C LEU A 75 -10.91 8.38 -3.58
N LEU A 76 -10.53 8.75 -4.80
CA LEU A 76 -11.19 9.78 -5.58
C LEU A 76 -12.65 9.41 -5.89
N ILE A 77 -12.92 8.16 -6.31
CA ILE A 77 -14.27 7.68 -6.59
C ILE A 77 -15.16 7.67 -5.33
N MET A 78 -14.60 7.28 -4.19
CA MET A 78 -15.30 7.31 -2.91
C MET A 78 -15.56 8.72 -2.38
N GLY A 79 -15.03 9.77 -3.03
CA GLY A 79 -15.11 11.14 -2.54
C GLY A 79 -14.34 11.35 -1.22
N SER A 80 -13.43 10.44 -0.88
CA SER A 80 -12.62 10.56 0.33
C SER A 80 -11.42 11.44 0.05
N SER A 81 -11.17 12.43 0.92
CA SER A 81 -9.99 13.29 0.79
C SER A 81 -8.72 12.52 1.14
N ILE A 82 -7.64 12.84 0.42
CA ILE A 82 -6.29 12.39 0.81
C ILE A 82 -5.92 13.15 2.09
N ASN A 83 -6.02 12.45 3.21
CA ASN A 83 -5.71 12.96 4.55
C ASN A 83 -4.70 12.03 5.24
N ILE A 84 -4.22 12.43 6.42
CA ILE A 84 -3.28 11.64 7.24
C ILE A 84 -3.74 10.19 7.42
N ASN A 85 -5.03 9.97 7.67
CA ASN A 85 -5.57 8.63 7.93
C ASN A 85 -5.52 7.77 6.66
N SER A 86 -5.92 8.34 5.53
CA SER A 86 -5.80 7.68 4.22
C SER A 86 -4.35 7.30 3.91
N PHE A 87 -3.38 8.15 4.23
CA PHE A 87 -1.95 7.84 4.06
C PHE A 87 -1.49 6.68 4.96
N MET A 88 -1.95 6.63 6.21
CA MET A 88 -1.64 5.50 7.09
C MET A 88 -2.16 4.18 6.51
N SER A 89 -3.38 4.16 5.96
CA SER A 89 -3.90 2.98 5.26
C SER A 89 -3.07 2.60 4.04
N ILE A 90 -2.60 3.57 3.26
CA ILE A 90 -1.73 3.31 2.11
C ILE A 90 -0.44 2.63 2.54
N ILE A 91 0.20 3.09 3.63
CA ILE A 91 1.42 2.48 4.16
C ILE A 91 1.17 1.02 4.57
N VAL A 92 0.05 0.74 5.26
CA VAL A 92 -0.33 -0.64 5.64
C VAL A 92 -0.60 -1.51 4.42
N LEU A 93 -1.27 -0.96 3.40
CA LEU A 93 -1.57 -1.67 2.15
C LEU A 93 -0.30 -2.07 1.39
N ILE A 94 0.73 -1.22 1.38
CA ILE A 94 2.02 -1.55 0.75
C ILE A 94 2.60 -2.85 1.33
N GLY A 95 2.62 -3.01 2.66
CA GLY A 95 3.13 -4.24 3.26
C GLY A 95 2.26 -5.47 2.95
N LEU A 96 0.93 -5.31 2.99
CA LEU A 96 0.00 -6.39 2.66
C LEU A 96 0.17 -6.89 1.22
N LEU A 97 0.27 -5.97 0.26
CA LEU A 97 0.40 -6.33 -1.16
C LEU A 97 1.78 -6.90 -1.49
N VAL A 98 2.85 -6.40 -0.86
CA VAL A 98 4.21 -6.94 -1.06
C VAL A 98 4.29 -8.38 -0.52
N ASN A 99 3.71 -8.65 0.67
CA ASN A 99 3.67 -9.99 1.23
C ASN A 99 2.99 -11.00 0.28
N ASN A 100 1.84 -10.61 -0.29
CA ASN A 100 1.13 -11.44 -1.28
C ASN A 100 1.97 -11.64 -2.56
N GLY A 101 2.69 -10.61 -3.02
CA GLY A 101 3.55 -10.68 -4.20
C GLY A 101 4.79 -11.57 -4.01
N ILE A 102 5.48 -11.47 -2.86
CA ILE A 102 6.65 -12.29 -2.54
C ILE A 102 6.30 -13.77 -2.54
N MET A 103 5.22 -14.15 -1.87
CA MET A 103 4.78 -15.55 -1.75
C MET A 103 4.55 -16.20 -3.11
N LEU A 104 3.89 -15.47 -4.03
CA LEU A 104 3.59 -15.94 -5.38
C LEU A 104 4.87 -16.02 -6.24
N PHE A 105 5.75 -15.01 -6.17
CA PHE A 105 7.01 -15.02 -6.90
C PHE A 105 7.96 -16.14 -6.47
N LEU A 106 8.05 -16.39 -5.15
CA LEU A 106 8.86 -17.48 -4.61
C LEU A 106 8.33 -18.84 -5.07
N GLU A 107 7.01 -19.01 -5.22
CA GLU A 107 6.44 -20.25 -5.76
C GLU A 107 6.87 -20.48 -7.22
N TYR A 108 6.84 -19.43 -8.05
CA TYR A 108 7.32 -19.54 -9.43
C TYR A 108 8.81 -19.89 -9.50
N THR A 109 9.62 -19.31 -8.62
CA THR A 109 11.06 -19.61 -8.55
C THR A 109 11.32 -21.05 -8.07
N ARG A 110 10.53 -21.53 -7.09
CA ARG A 110 10.70 -22.88 -6.52
C ARG A 110 10.33 -24.00 -7.48
N ARG A 111 9.31 -23.80 -8.31
CA ARG A 111 8.84 -24.82 -9.27
C ARG A 111 9.65 -24.89 -10.57
N ASP A 112 10.69 -24.06 -10.72
CA ASP A 112 11.48 -23.94 -11.97
C ASP A 112 10.55 -23.85 -13.20
N VAL A 113 9.54 -22.99 -13.06
CA VAL A 113 8.41 -22.89 -13.97
C VAL A 113 8.90 -22.49 -15.36
N LYS A 114 8.97 -23.47 -16.27
CA LYS A 114 9.49 -23.31 -17.65
C LYS A 114 8.38 -23.25 -18.70
N SER A 115 7.19 -23.75 -18.38
CA SER A 115 6.03 -23.81 -19.29
C SER A 115 4.91 -22.88 -18.83
N GLU A 116 4.10 -22.35 -19.77
CA GLU A 116 2.93 -21.52 -19.46
C GLU A 116 1.90 -22.27 -18.59
N SER A 117 1.76 -23.60 -18.78
CA SER A 117 0.90 -24.47 -17.96
C SER A 117 1.24 -24.39 -16.47
N ASP A 118 2.54 -24.36 -16.18
CA ASP A 118 3.06 -24.45 -14.82
C ASP A 118 2.91 -23.09 -14.10
N ILE A 119 2.92 -21.98 -14.84
CA ILE A 119 2.64 -20.63 -14.31
C ILE A 119 1.18 -20.57 -13.84
N ILE A 120 0.25 -21.07 -14.66
CA ILE A 120 -1.18 -21.06 -14.32
C ILE A 120 -1.44 -21.95 -13.11
N GLU A 121 -0.87 -23.15 -13.08
CA GLU A 121 -1.04 -24.08 -11.96
C GLU A 121 -0.48 -23.52 -10.64
N ALA A 122 0.74 -22.95 -10.68
CA ALA A 122 1.34 -22.28 -9.51
C ALA A 122 0.48 -21.10 -9.02
N SER A 123 -0.10 -20.33 -9.95
CA SER A 123 -0.99 -19.22 -9.63
C SER A 123 -2.28 -19.69 -8.97
N VAL A 124 -2.90 -20.76 -9.48
CA VAL A 124 -4.15 -21.33 -8.93
C VAL A 124 -3.95 -21.89 -7.53
N ILE A 125 -2.82 -22.55 -7.27
CA ILE A 125 -2.54 -23.11 -5.94
C ILE A 125 -2.35 -22.01 -4.89
N ARG A 126 -1.79 -20.87 -5.29
CA ARG A 126 -1.58 -19.71 -4.41
C ARG A 126 -2.77 -18.77 -4.31
N LEU A 127 -3.68 -18.79 -5.29
CA LEU A 127 -4.92 -18.01 -5.28
C LEU A 127 -5.74 -18.29 -4.02
N LYS A 128 -5.86 -19.55 -3.61
CA LYS A 128 -6.61 -19.95 -2.40
C LYS A 128 -6.06 -19.27 -1.13
N PRO A 129 -4.76 -19.39 -0.77
CA PRO A 129 -4.18 -18.65 0.34
C PRO A 129 -4.37 -17.13 0.26
N ILE A 130 -4.16 -16.51 -0.90
CA ILE A 130 -4.28 -15.05 -1.07
C ILE A 130 -5.74 -14.60 -0.84
N MET A 131 -6.72 -15.37 -1.33
CA MET A 131 -8.13 -15.07 -1.08
C MET A 131 -8.50 -15.20 0.41
N ILE A 132 -7.91 -16.15 1.14
CA ILE A 132 -8.14 -16.31 2.58
C ILE A 132 -7.58 -15.12 3.36
N THR A 133 -6.35 -14.67 3.07
CA THR A 133 -5.73 -13.54 3.78
C THR A 133 -6.47 -12.24 3.53
N THR A 134 -6.88 -12.02 2.28
CA THR A 134 -7.62 -10.83 1.87
C THR A 134 -9.01 -10.80 2.48
N LEU A 135 -9.75 -11.91 2.43
CA LEU A 135 -11.05 -12.02 3.07
C LEU A 135 -10.96 -11.87 4.58
N SER A 136 -9.95 -12.47 5.21
CA SER A 136 -9.71 -12.34 6.66
C SER A 136 -9.48 -10.87 7.06
N THR A 137 -8.66 -10.15 6.29
CA THR A 137 -8.38 -8.72 6.53
C THR A 137 -9.64 -7.87 6.35
N ILE A 138 -10.43 -8.14 5.32
CA ILE A 138 -11.70 -7.43 5.08
C ILE A 138 -12.64 -7.68 6.25
N LEU A 139 -12.85 -8.93 6.65
CA LEU A 139 -13.71 -9.29 7.79
C LEU A 139 -13.26 -8.64 9.09
N ALA A 140 -11.94 -8.54 9.33
CA ALA A 140 -11.39 -7.87 10.51
C ALA A 140 -11.69 -6.36 10.54
N LEU A 141 -11.85 -5.72 9.38
CA LEU A 141 -12.07 -4.28 9.25
C LEU A 141 -13.53 -3.87 9.10
N ILE A 142 -14.43 -4.82 8.83
CA ILE A 142 -15.89 -4.59 8.75
C ILE A 142 -16.44 -3.88 10.00
N PRO A 143 -16.12 -4.31 11.24
CA PRO A 143 -16.63 -3.61 12.44
C PRO A 143 -16.20 -2.14 12.50
N GLY A 144 -15.03 -1.81 11.95
CA GLY A 144 -14.51 -0.44 11.88
C GLY A 144 -15.39 0.52 11.08
N LEU A 145 -16.16 -0.01 10.12
CA LEU A 145 -17.11 0.77 9.31
C LEU A 145 -18.35 1.22 10.09
N PHE A 146 -18.74 0.48 11.14
CA PHE A 146 -19.93 0.76 11.95
C PHE A 146 -19.63 1.66 13.15
N THR A 147 -18.40 2.17 13.27
CA THR A 147 -18.01 3.06 14.36
C THR A 147 -18.46 4.49 14.08
N SER A 148 -18.66 5.31 15.10
CA SER A 148 -18.90 6.76 14.92
C SER A 148 -17.61 7.54 14.64
N ASN A 149 -16.45 6.88 14.67
CA ASN A 149 -15.15 7.50 14.50
C ASN A 149 -14.80 7.65 13.02
N ARG A 150 -14.89 8.87 12.49
CA ARG A 150 -14.55 9.19 11.09
C ARG A 150 -13.13 8.76 10.68
N VAL A 151 -12.18 8.79 11.62
CA VAL A 151 -10.79 8.33 11.39
C VAL A 151 -10.79 6.84 11.05
N GLN A 152 -11.48 6.03 11.87
CA GLN A 152 -11.54 4.58 11.72
C GLN A 152 -12.32 4.16 10.48
N ILE A 153 -13.42 4.86 10.17
CA ILE A 153 -14.18 4.64 8.93
C ILE A 153 -13.28 4.87 7.70
N SER A 154 -12.57 6.00 7.65
CA SER A 154 -11.69 6.34 6.52
C SER A 154 -10.54 5.33 6.37
N LEU A 155 -9.98 4.88 7.49
CA LEU A 155 -8.92 3.87 7.52
C LEU A 155 -9.41 2.54 6.94
N SER A 156 -10.51 2.00 7.49
CA SER A 156 -11.09 0.72 7.10
C SER A 156 -11.53 0.70 5.65
N LEU A 157 -12.23 1.75 5.18
CA LEU A 157 -12.69 1.80 3.79
C LEU A 157 -11.51 1.77 2.81
N THR A 158 -10.48 2.58 3.06
CA THR A 158 -9.29 2.63 2.19
C THR A 158 -8.61 1.27 2.10
N ILE A 159 -8.45 0.57 3.24
CA ILE A 159 -7.80 -0.74 3.26
C ILE A 159 -8.67 -1.77 2.54
N ILE A 160 -9.99 -1.82 2.78
CA ILE A 160 -10.87 -2.82 2.15
C ILE A 160 -10.84 -2.69 0.63
N PHE A 161 -11.12 -1.50 0.09
CA PHE A 161 -11.15 -1.31 -1.36
C PHE A 161 -9.76 -1.36 -1.98
N GLY A 162 -8.76 -0.81 -1.28
CA GLY A 162 -7.37 -0.86 -1.73
C GLY A 162 -6.84 -2.29 -1.81
N LEU A 163 -7.20 -3.15 -0.86
CA LEU A 163 -6.80 -4.55 -0.83
C LEU A 163 -7.48 -5.36 -1.94
N LEU A 164 -8.78 -5.12 -2.20
CA LEU A 164 -9.49 -5.75 -3.32
C LEU A 164 -8.83 -5.42 -4.67
N TYR A 165 -8.48 -4.15 -4.86
CA TYR A 165 -7.79 -3.70 -6.06
C TYR A 165 -6.37 -4.26 -6.16
N SER A 166 -5.57 -4.14 -5.09
CA SER A 166 -4.18 -4.61 -5.09
C SER A 166 -4.10 -6.12 -5.31
N THR A 167 -5.02 -6.89 -4.72
CA THR A 167 -5.09 -8.34 -4.91
C THR A 167 -5.40 -8.70 -6.36
N SER A 168 -6.32 -7.98 -6.99
CA SER A 168 -6.63 -8.15 -8.42
C SER A 168 -5.41 -7.85 -9.28
N ILE A 169 -4.68 -6.78 -8.96
CA ILE A 169 -3.42 -6.43 -9.63
C ILE A 169 -2.35 -7.50 -9.39
N THR A 170 -2.13 -7.98 -8.16
CA THR A 170 -1.14 -9.03 -7.87
C THR A 170 -1.40 -10.29 -8.67
N LEU A 171 -2.66 -10.74 -8.74
CA LEU A 171 -3.03 -11.97 -9.43
C LEU A 171 -2.94 -11.86 -10.96
N LEU A 172 -3.11 -10.67 -11.53
CA LEU A 172 -3.03 -10.46 -12.98
C LEU A 172 -1.61 -10.08 -13.43
N PHE A 173 -0.98 -9.15 -12.70
CA PHE A 173 0.30 -8.56 -13.07
C PHE A 173 1.45 -9.55 -12.92
N LEU A 174 1.50 -10.29 -11.80
CA LEU A 174 2.61 -11.18 -11.52
C LEU A 174 2.76 -12.34 -12.53
N PRO A 175 1.71 -13.09 -12.91
CA PRO A 175 1.86 -14.13 -13.93
C PRO A 175 2.21 -13.58 -15.31
N VAL A 176 1.64 -12.42 -15.70
CA VAL A 176 1.93 -11.78 -16.99
C VAL A 176 3.38 -11.34 -17.07
N PHE A 177 3.90 -10.67 -16.04
CA PHE A 177 5.30 -10.24 -16.01
C PHE A 177 6.26 -11.41 -15.89
N TYR A 178 5.93 -12.42 -15.06
CA TYR A 178 6.77 -13.60 -14.94
C TYR A 178 6.89 -14.32 -16.29
N ARG A 179 5.79 -14.46 -17.03
CA ARG A 179 5.80 -15.04 -18.38
C ARG A 179 6.70 -14.28 -19.34
N ILE A 180 6.60 -12.95 -19.38
CA ILE A 180 7.40 -12.13 -20.31
C ILE A 180 8.90 -12.23 -20.03
N PHE A 181 9.31 -12.25 -18.76
CA PHE A 181 10.73 -12.23 -18.37
C PHE A 181 11.36 -13.62 -18.22
N TYR A 182 10.59 -14.65 -17.86
CA TYR A 182 11.13 -15.97 -17.51
C TYR A 182 10.69 -17.11 -18.42
N THR A 183 9.63 -16.95 -19.23
CA THR A 183 9.38 -17.92 -20.31
C THR A 183 10.40 -17.66 -21.41
N LYS A 184 11.45 -18.49 -21.45
CA LYS A 184 12.28 -18.63 -22.65
C LYS A 184 11.32 -18.96 -23.79
N LYS A 185 11.26 -18.08 -24.80
CA LYS A 185 10.72 -18.40 -26.12
C LYS A 185 11.39 -19.70 -26.53
N ASN A 186 10.65 -20.81 -26.50
CA ASN A 186 11.11 -22.03 -27.13
C ASN A 186 11.15 -21.70 -28.62
N PRO A 187 12.33 -21.60 -29.26
CA PRO A 187 12.38 -21.46 -30.70
C PRO A 187 11.88 -22.80 -31.26
N ALA A 188 10.62 -22.83 -31.69
CA ALA A 188 10.19 -23.79 -32.68
C ALA A 188 10.73 -23.36 -34.05
#